data_AF-A0A938M140-F1
#
_entry.id   AF-A0A938M140-F1
#
_cell.length_a   1.000
_cell.length_b   1.000
_cell.length_c   1.000
_cell.angle_alpha   90.00
_cell.angle_beta   90.00
_cell.angle_gamma   90.00
#
_symmetry.space_group_name_H-M   'P 1'
#
loop_
_entity.id
_entity.type
_entity.pdbx_description
1 polymer ?
#
loop_
_entity_poly.entity_id
_entity_poly.type
_entity_poly.pdbx_seq_one_letter_code
_entity_poly.pdbx_strand_id
1 'polypeptide(L)'
;MSLSEFLAGYGAYYLIIGLILIGIGGLLLKSNYFKKAISLTILQSAIILFYVMSATKRDATVPVIDAGLGAIQPEQYINPLPHTLMLTAIVVSVATSGVAIALLMLVYRRFGTLEEGELLERMR
;
A
#
# COMPACT_ATOMS: atom_id res chain seq x y z
N MET A 1 -13.93 -22.79 17.05
CA MET A 1 -13.26 -21.65 16.38
C MET A 1 -12.44 -20.94 17.43
N SER A 2 -11.12 -21.13 17.40
CA SER A 2 -10.24 -20.60 18.44
C SER A 2 -10.07 -19.08 18.29
N LEU A 3 -9.81 -18.37 19.39
CA LEU A 3 -9.53 -16.93 19.39
C LEU A 3 -8.40 -16.55 18.41
N SER A 4 -7.45 -17.48 18.19
CA SER A 4 -6.38 -17.35 17.21
C SER A 4 -6.85 -17.42 15.75
N GLU A 5 -7.87 -18.23 15.42
CA GLU A 5 -8.45 -18.27 14.06
C GLU A 5 -9.28 -17.02 13.74
N PHE A 6 -9.97 -16.46 14.74
CA PHE A 6 -10.72 -15.21 14.59
C PHE A 6 -9.78 -14.01 14.43
N LEU A 7 -8.71 -13.94 15.24
CA LEU A 7 -7.66 -12.92 15.10
C LEU A 7 -6.84 -13.10 13.83
N ALA A 8 -6.55 -14.33 13.40
CA ALA A 8 -5.83 -14.57 12.15
C ALA A 8 -6.68 -14.25 10.90
N GLY A 9 -7.98 -14.54 10.93
CA GLY A 9 -8.90 -14.26 9.83
C GLY A 9 -9.34 -12.79 9.75
N TYR A 10 -9.87 -12.23 10.84
CA TYR A 10 -10.41 -10.88 10.89
C TYR A 10 -9.40 -9.82 11.33
N GLY A 11 -8.37 -10.19 12.10
CA GLY A 11 -7.35 -9.25 12.58
C GLY A 11 -6.53 -8.63 11.45
N ALA A 12 -6.27 -9.39 10.37
CA ALA A 12 -5.63 -8.85 9.18
C ALA A 12 -6.47 -7.73 8.53
N TYR A 13 -7.79 -7.89 8.44
CA TYR A 13 -8.68 -6.85 7.92
C TYR A 13 -8.74 -5.61 8.83
N TYR A 14 -8.81 -5.79 10.15
CA TYR A 14 -8.77 -4.67 11.10
C TYR A 14 -7.45 -3.90 11.03
N LEU A 15 -6.32 -4.60 10.87
CA LEU A 15 -5.00 -3.99 10.68
C LEU A 15 -4.96 -3.17 9.39
N ILE A 16 -5.47 -3.71 8.28
CA ILE A 16 -5.54 -2.99 7.00
C ILE A 16 -6.38 -1.72 7.12
N ILE A 17 -7.56 -1.81 7.74
CA ILE A 17 -8.43 -0.64 7.98
C ILE A 17 -7.68 0.39 8.84
N GLY A 18 -6.98 -0.06 9.89
CA GLY A 18 -6.13 0.80 10.71
C GLY A 18 -5.04 1.52 9.90
N LEU A 19 -4.35 0.81 9.01
CA LEU A 19 -3.32 1.40 8.13
C LEU A 19 -3.91 2.42 7.14
N ILE A 20 -5.08 2.14 6.56
CA ILE A 20 -5.78 3.08 5.68
C ILE A 20 -6.14 4.36 6.44
N LEU A 21 -6.70 4.23 7.65
CA LEU A 21 -7.04 5.37 8.49
C LEU A 21 -5.80 6.18 8.90
N ILE A 22 -4.69 5.53 9.24
CA ILE A 22 -3.42 6.20 9.54
C ILE A 22 -2.87 6.93 8.30
N GLY A 23 -2.95 6.31 7.12
CA GLY A 23 -2.50 6.92 5.87
C GLY A 23 -3.31 8.17 5.50
N ILE A 24 -4.64 8.07 5.54
CA ILE A 24 -5.55 9.20 5.26
C ILE A 24 -5.41 10.28 6.35
N GLY A 25 -5.40 9.88 7.63
CA GLY A 25 -5.25 10.80 8.75
C GLY A 25 -3.92 11.55 8.71
N GLY A 26 -2.83 10.87 8.37
CA GLY A 26 -1.52 11.49 8.20
C GLY A 26 -1.47 12.51 7.06
N LEU A 27 -2.20 12.25 5.96
CA LEU A 27 -2.27 13.17 4.82
C LEU A 27 -3.06 14.45 5.14
N LEU A 28 -4.15 14.33 5.92
CA LEU A 28 -5.03 15.45 6.26
C LEU A 28 -4.53 16.28 7.45
N LEU A 29 -3.94 15.64 8.47
CA LEU A 29 -3.64 16.30 9.75
C LEU A 29 -2.23 16.89 9.84
N LYS A 30 -1.29 16.48 8.97
CA LYS A 30 0.12 16.95 9.06
C LYS A 30 0.34 18.12 8.12
N SER A 31 0.86 19.23 8.63
CA SER A 31 1.23 20.42 7.85
C SER A 31 2.54 20.25 7.05
N ASN A 32 3.38 19.30 7.44
CA ASN A 32 4.67 19.08 6.80
C ASN A 32 4.54 18.19 5.55
N TYR A 33 5.01 18.66 4.40
CA TYR A 33 4.91 17.92 3.14
C TYR A 33 5.68 16.59 3.12
N PHE A 34 6.79 16.48 3.86
CA PHE A 34 7.52 15.21 3.99
C PHE A 34 6.70 14.17 4.77
N LYS A 35 6.01 14.59 5.84
CA LYS A 35 5.10 13.70 6.59
C LYS A 35 3.90 13.28 5.74
N LYS A 36 3.38 14.18 4.90
CA LYS A 36 2.32 13.85 3.92
C LYS A 36 2.80 12.79 2.92
N ALA A 37 4.03 12.92 2.39
CA ALA A 37 4.61 11.93 1.47
C ALA A 37 4.76 10.53 2.11
N ILE A 38 5.22 10.46 3.36
CA ILE A 38 5.28 9.18 4.09
C ILE A 38 3.88 8.59 4.29
N SER A 39 2.90 9.42 4.66
CA SER A 39 1.52 8.99 4.88
C SER A 39 0.90 8.42 3.59
N LEU A 40 1.23 9.00 2.43
CA LEU A 40 0.82 8.50 1.13
C LEU A 40 1.40 7.11 0.83
N THR A 41 2.66 6.86 1.15
CA THR A 41 3.30 5.53 1.00
C THR A 41 2.66 4.48 1.91
N ILE A 42 2.31 4.86 3.13
CA ILE A 42 1.59 3.97 4.07
C ILE A 42 0.21 3.62 3.49
N LEU A 43 -0.51 4.60 2.95
CA LEU A 43 -1.82 4.37 2.31
C LEU A 43 -1.71 3.44 1.10
N GLN A 44 -0.72 3.65 0.22
CA GLN A 44 -0.47 2.77 -0.93
C GLN A 44 -0.20 1.33 -0.49
N SER A 45 0.66 1.14 0.52
CA SER A 45 0.95 -0.18 1.09
C SER A 45 -0.29 -0.84 1.68
N ALA A 46 -1.15 -0.08 2.36
CA ALA A 46 -2.38 -0.58 2.94
C ALA A 46 -3.39 -1.08 1.87
N ILE A 47 -3.52 -0.33 0.77
CA ILE A 47 -4.37 -0.72 -0.36
C ILE A 47 -3.83 -2.00 -1.03
N ILE A 48 -2.50 -2.11 -1.19
CA ILE A 48 -1.88 -3.32 -1.73
C ILE A 48 -2.21 -4.54 -0.86
N LEU A 49 -2.04 -4.42 0.46
CA LEU A 49 -2.38 -5.48 1.41
C LEU A 49 -3.87 -5.85 1.36
N PHE A 50 -4.76 -4.86 1.21
CA PHE A 50 -6.20 -5.10 1.06
C PHE A 50 -6.51 -6.01 -0.14
N TYR A 51 -5.94 -5.72 -1.30
CA TYR A 51 -6.14 -6.51 -2.51
C TYR A 51 -5.55 -7.92 -2.41
N VAL A 52 -4.34 -8.06 -1.84
CA VAL A 52 -3.70 -9.37 -1.65
C VAL A 52 -4.52 -10.25 -0.70
N MET A 53 -5.00 -9.69 0.41
CA MET A 53 -5.84 -10.42 1.36
C MET A 53 -7.18 -10.83 0.73
N SER A 54 -7.81 -9.94 -0.06
CA SER A 54 -9.06 -10.26 -0.75
C SER A 54 -8.91 -11.32 -1.85
N ALA A 55 -7.70 -11.50 -2.39
CA ALA A 55 -7.42 -12.46 -3.44
C ALA A 55 -7.07 -13.87 -2.92
N THR A 56 -6.80 -14.00 -1.62
CA THR A 56 -6.37 -15.26 -1.01
C THR A 56 -7.56 -16.20 -0.83
N LYS A 57 -7.45 -17.43 -1.34
CA LYS A 57 -8.44 -18.51 -1.19
C LYS A 57 -7.89 -19.59 -0.26
N ARG A 58 -8.75 -20.18 0.59
CA ARG A 58 -8.39 -21.34 1.43
C ARG A 58 -8.14 -22.56 0.52
N ASP A 59 -7.07 -23.30 0.83
CA ASP A 59 -6.66 -24.53 0.13
C ASP A 59 -6.31 -24.36 -1.35
N ALA A 60 -5.88 -23.15 -1.75
CA ALA A 60 -5.44 -22.87 -3.11
C ALA A 60 -3.91 -22.75 -3.21
N THR A 61 -3.35 -23.39 -4.24
CA THR A 61 -1.95 -23.38 -4.65
C THR A 61 -1.61 -22.11 -5.44
N VAL A 62 -0.32 -21.74 -5.43
CA VAL A 62 0.24 -20.66 -6.26
C VAL A 62 -0.10 -20.85 -7.75
N PRO A 63 -0.31 -19.78 -8.52
CA PRO A 63 -0.77 -19.82 -9.91
C PRO A 63 0.41 -20.13 -10.85
N VAL A 64 1.09 -21.25 -10.59
CA VAL A 64 2.20 -21.78 -11.38
C VAL A 64 1.79 -23.17 -11.83
N ILE A 65 1.75 -23.38 -13.14
CA ILE A 65 1.42 -24.69 -13.71
C ILE A 65 2.62 -25.60 -13.49
N ASP A 66 2.44 -26.63 -12.68
CA ASP A 66 3.44 -27.69 -12.49
C ASP A 66 3.08 -28.89 -13.38
N ALA A 67 4.02 -29.30 -14.23
CA ALA A 67 3.86 -30.45 -15.12
C ALA A 67 3.77 -31.79 -14.36
N GLY A 68 4.15 -31.84 -13.07
CA GLY A 68 4.02 -33.01 -12.21
C GLY A 68 2.63 -33.22 -11.59
N LEU A 69 1.74 -32.21 -11.67
CA LEU A 69 0.44 -32.17 -10.99
C LEU A 69 -0.74 -32.41 -11.96
N GLY A 70 -0.68 -33.46 -12.78
CA GLY A 70 -1.84 -34.01 -13.49
C GLY A 70 -2.77 -32.99 -14.22
N ALA A 71 -4.07 -33.30 -14.28
CA ALA A 71 -5.06 -32.45 -14.95
C ALA A 71 -5.29 -31.14 -14.17
N ILE A 72 -5.19 -30.01 -14.87
CA ILE A 72 -5.39 -28.66 -14.31
C ILE A 72 -6.82 -28.55 -13.74
N GLN A 73 -6.93 -28.44 -12.41
CA GLN A 73 -8.18 -28.12 -11.71
C GLN A 73 -8.19 -26.65 -11.34
N PRO A 74 -8.95 -25.78 -12.04
CA PRO A 74 -8.94 -24.34 -11.80
C PRO A 74 -9.33 -23.95 -10.37
N GLU A 75 -10.11 -24.78 -9.65
CA GLU A 75 -10.51 -24.47 -8.28
C GLU A 75 -9.36 -24.49 -7.28
N GLN A 76 -8.26 -25.18 -7.59
CA GLN A 76 -7.10 -25.34 -6.72
C GLN A 76 -6.08 -24.21 -6.84
N TYR A 77 -6.29 -23.23 -7.72
CA TYR A 77 -5.34 -22.13 -7.92
C TYR A 77 -5.88 -20.81 -7.37
N ILE A 78 -4.99 -19.99 -6.79
CA ILE A 78 -5.32 -18.61 -6.43
C ILE A 78 -5.51 -17.77 -7.70
N ASN A 79 -6.37 -16.75 -7.63
CA ASN A 79 -6.60 -15.87 -8.77
C ASN A 79 -5.32 -15.06 -9.06
N PRO A 80 -4.68 -15.19 -10.23
CA PRO A 80 -3.45 -14.45 -10.53
C PRO A 80 -3.70 -12.96 -10.77
N LEU A 81 -4.94 -12.55 -11.12
CA LEU A 81 -5.24 -11.18 -11.53
C LEU A 81 -4.89 -10.15 -10.44
N PRO A 82 -5.34 -10.29 -9.17
CA PRO A 82 -4.98 -9.33 -8.14
C PRO A 82 -3.48 -9.31 -7.84
N HIS A 83 -2.80 -10.46 -7.89
CA HIS A 83 -1.35 -10.51 -7.64
C HIS A 83 -0.56 -9.75 -8.71
N THR A 84 -0.91 -9.90 -9.98
CA THR A 84 -0.26 -9.16 -11.07
C THR A 84 -0.57 -7.66 -11.00
N LEU A 85 -1.81 -7.28 -10.70
CA LEU A 85 -2.20 -5.87 -10.51
C LEU A 85 -1.48 -5.22 -9.33
N MET A 86 -1.23 -5.98 -8.25
CA MET A 86 -0.50 -5.44 -7.11
C MET A 86 1.00 -5.33 -7.37
N LEU A 87 1.59 -6.22 -8.17
CA LEU A 87 3.00 -6.09 -8.58
C LEU A 87 3.24 -4.78 -9.34
N THR A 88 2.32 -4.37 -10.23
CA THR A 88 2.43 -3.09 -10.93
C THR A 88 2.22 -1.90 -9.98
N ALA A 89 1.26 -2.00 -9.06
CA ALA A 89 1.02 -0.97 -8.05
C ALA A 89 2.25 -0.72 -7.16
N ILE A 90 3.00 -1.76 -6.78
CA ILE A 90 4.24 -1.64 -6.01
C ILE A 90 5.29 -0.83 -6.78
N VAL A 91 5.52 -1.15 -8.05
CA VAL A 91 6.51 -0.45 -8.89
C VAL A 91 6.14 1.04 -9.05
N VAL A 92 4.86 1.32 -9.33
CA VAL A 92 4.35 2.70 -9.46
C VAL A 92 4.45 3.46 -8.13
N SER A 93 4.15 2.81 -7.00
CA SER A 93 4.29 3.39 -5.66
C SER A 93 5.72 3.84 -5.38
N VAL A 94 6.72 2.99 -5.63
CA VAL A 94 8.13 3.35 -5.42
C VAL A 94 8.57 4.46 -6.37
N ALA A 95 8.17 4.42 -7.65
CA ALA A 95 8.50 5.44 -8.63
C ALA A 95 7.91 6.83 -8.24
N THR A 96 6.63 6.86 -7.88
CA THR A 96 5.94 8.10 -7.46
C THR A 96 6.50 8.66 -6.16
N SER A 97 6.86 7.81 -5.19
CA SER A 97 7.55 8.21 -3.96
C SER A 97 8.93 8.83 -4.24
N GLY A 98 9.70 8.23 -5.16
CA GLY A 98 10.99 8.79 -5.60
C GLY A 98 10.85 10.19 -6.21
N VAL A 99 9.87 10.38 -7.11
CA VAL A 99 9.55 11.69 -7.69
C VAL A 99 9.09 12.69 -6.62
N ALA A 100 8.25 12.25 -5.67
CA ALA A 100 7.78 13.10 -4.58
C ALA A 100 8.96 13.60 -3.73
N ILE A 101 9.89 12.73 -3.35
CA ILE A 101 11.08 13.12 -2.58
C ILE A 101 11.98 14.06 -3.39
N ALA A 102 12.16 13.81 -4.69
CA ALA A 102 12.92 14.71 -5.56
C ALA A 102 12.31 16.13 -5.61
N LEU A 103 10.98 16.23 -5.70
CA LEU A 103 10.26 17.50 -5.63
C LEU A 103 10.42 18.16 -4.26
N LEU A 104 10.30 17.41 -3.16
CA LEU A 104 10.50 17.95 -1.81
C LEU A 104 11.92 18.49 -1.63
N MET A 105 12.94 17.81 -2.13
CA MET A 105 14.32 18.32 -2.10
C MET A 105 14.45 19.62 -2.88
N LEU A 106 13.80 19.74 -4.05
CA LEU A 106 13.81 20.98 -4.84
C LEU A 106 13.12 22.14 -4.09
N VAL A 107 11.96 21.87 -3.49
CA VAL A 107 11.21 22.86 -2.70
C VAL A 107 12.04 23.32 -1.50
N TYR A 108 12.65 22.39 -0.77
CA TYR A 108 13.51 22.72 0.36
C TYR A 108 14.73 23.55 -0.05
N ARG A 109 15.37 23.24 -1.18
CA ARG A 109 16.49 24.05 -1.70
C ARG A 109 16.09 25.48 -2.07
N ARG A 110 14.85 25.69 -2.52
CA ARG A 110 14.36 27.02 -2.94
C ARG A 110 13.82 27.85 -1.78
N PHE A 111 13.07 27.22 -0.88
CA PHE A 111 12.33 27.92 0.18
C PHE A 111 12.87 27.68 1.58
N GLY A 112 13.80 26.74 1.79
CA GLY A 112 14.38 26.43 3.09
C GLY A 112 13.44 25.78 4.10
N THR A 113 12.20 25.48 3.71
CA THR A 113 11.16 24.90 4.57
C THR A 113 10.30 23.90 3.80
N LEU A 114 9.71 22.96 4.54
CA LEU A 114 8.74 21.97 4.05
C LEU A 114 7.43 22.04 4.83
N GLU A 115 7.26 23.04 5.68
CA GLU A 115 6.00 23.32 6.37
C GLU A 115 5.09 24.13 5.45
N GLU A 116 3.87 23.66 5.25
CA GLU A 116 2.89 24.25 4.33
C GLU A 116 2.58 25.72 4.63
N GLY A 117 2.42 26.09 5.90
CA GLY A 117 2.15 27.47 6.30
C GLY A 117 3.27 28.44 5.91
N GLU A 118 4.52 28.09 6.26
CA GLU A 118 5.68 28.92 5.95
C GLU A 118 5.97 28.97 4.44
N LEU A 119 5.73 27.86 3.73
CA LEU A 119 5.89 27.81 2.28
C LEU A 119 4.93 28.78 1.57
N LEU A 120 3.66 28.81 1.99
CA LEU A 120 2.65 29.70 1.42
C LEU A 120 2.96 31.19 1.67
N GLU A 121 3.53 31.51 2.83
CA GLU A 121 3.98 32.87 3.14
C GLU A 121 5.16 33.30 2.26
N ARG A 122 6.15 32.43 2.04
CA ARG A 122 7.32 32.73 1.18
C ARG A 122 7.00 32.76 -0.31
N MET A 123 5.85 32.23 -0.73
CA MET A 123 5.38 32.25 -2.11
C MET A 123 4.53 33.49 -2.47
N ARG A 124 4.02 34.21 -1.46
CA ARG A 124 3.36 35.50 -1.65
C ARG A 124 4.38 36.60 -1.92
#